data_AF-A0A1S2M4W4-F1
#
_entry.id   AF-A0A1S2M4W4-F1
#
_cell.length_a   1.000
_cell.length_b   1.000
_cell.length_c   1.000
_cell.angle_alpha   90.00
_cell.angle_beta   90.00
_cell.angle_gamma   90.00
#
_symmetry.space_group_name_H-M   'P 1'
#
loop_
_entity.id
_entity.type
_entity.pdbx_description
1 polymer ?
#
loop_
_entity_poly.entity_id
_entity_poly.type
_entity_poly.pdbx_seq_one_letter_code
_entity_poly.pdbx_strand_id
1 'polypeptide(L)'
;MKKYEIRYLLYFVAVLWFISLIFIPLMSEVTISVSLTKVLVSIPFLLVIIGKILAIIEKRNKNKSLAGDVGINIGLTIALLMYLLSV
;
A
#
# COMPACT_ATOMS: atom_id res chain seq x y z
N MET A 1 8.08 -5.92 -18.92
CA MET A 1 8.20 -6.23 -17.48
C MET A 1 7.27 -7.36 -17.13
N LYS A 2 7.75 -8.37 -16.42
CA LYS A 2 6.92 -9.50 -15.94
C LYS A 2 6.05 -9.03 -14.76
N LYS A 3 4.88 -9.64 -14.57
CA LYS A 3 3.92 -9.22 -13.52
C LYS A 3 4.52 -9.19 -12.11
N TYR A 4 5.46 -10.10 -11.82
CA TYR A 4 6.14 -10.12 -10.53
C TYR A 4 7.12 -8.94 -10.35
N GLU A 5 7.76 -8.46 -11.42
CA GLU A 5 8.67 -7.30 -11.38
C GLU A 5 7.86 -6.04 -11.05
N ILE A 6 6.70 -5.88 -11.68
CA ILE A 6 5.77 -4.77 -11.39
C ILE A 6 5.35 -4.81 -9.92
N ARG A 7 5.01 -5.99 -9.39
CA ARG A 7 4.65 -6.14 -7.99
C ARG A 7 5.77 -5.73 -7.03
N TYR A 8 7.00 -6.18 -7.27
CA TYR A 8 8.13 -5.78 -6.43
C TYR A 8 8.42 -4.28 -6.52
N LEU A 9 8.29 -3.69 -7.72
CA LEU A 9 8.42 -2.26 -7.90
C LEU A 9 7.36 -1.49 -7.10
N LEU A 10 6.09 -1.93 -7.13
CA LEU A 10 5.01 -1.32 -6.33
C LEU A 10 5.32 -1.36 -4.84
N TYR A 11 5.81 -2.49 -4.34
CA TYR A 11 6.18 -2.63 -2.92
C TYR A 11 7.39 -1.76 -2.55
N PHE A 12 8.40 -1.73 -3.41
CA PHE A 12 9.59 -0.91 -3.21
C PHE A 12 9.24 0.59 -3.16
N VAL A 13 8.41 1.06 -4.11
CA VAL A 13 7.93 2.44 -4.13
C VAL A 13 7.07 2.74 -2.90
N ALA A 14 6.22 1.81 -2.46
CA ALA A 14 5.42 1.99 -1.24
C ALA A 14 6.30 2.18 0.01
N VAL A 15 7.36 1.39 0.14
CA VAL A 15 8.31 1.50 1.26
C VAL A 15 9.05 2.83 1.21
N LEU A 16 9.59 3.22 0.04
CA LEU A 16 10.26 4.50 -0.13
C LEU A 16 9.35 5.68 0.20
N TRP A 17 8.09 5.63 -0.26
CA TRP A 17 7.11 6.66 0.04
C TRP A 17 6.84 6.76 1.53
N PHE A 18 6.61 5.62 2.20
CA PHE A 18 6.35 5.59 3.63
C PHE A 18 7.53 6.13 4.46
N ILE A 19 8.76 5.78 4.08
CA ILE A 19 9.98 6.32 4.69
C ILE A 19 10.02 7.85 4.53
N SER A 20 9.78 8.36 3.32
CA SER A 20 9.77 9.81 3.08
C SER A 20 8.74 10.54 3.95
N LEU A 21 7.56 9.96 4.19
CA LEU A 21 6.55 10.56 5.07
C LEU A 21 6.98 10.67 6.54
N ILE A 22 7.91 9.83 6.98
CA ILE A 22 8.47 9.91 8.34
C ILE A 22 9.61 10.92 8.38
N PHE A 23 10.52 10.86 7.40
CA PHE A 23 11.73 11.68 7.41
C PHE A 23 11.49 13.16 7.09
N ILE A 24 10.54 13.48 6.19
CA ILE A 24 10.27 14.87 5.82
C ILE A 24 9.85 15.70 7.05
N PRO A 25 8.84 15.29 7.85
CA PRO A 25 8.49 16.02 9.08
C PRO A 25 9.58 16.01 10.15
N LEU A 26 10.43 14.97 10.19
CA LEU A 26 11.52 14.89 11.17
C LEU A 26 12.69 15.83 10.84
N MET A 27 12.96 16.06 9.56
CA MET A 27 14.11 16.85 9.09
C MET A 27 13.76 18.28 8.70
N SER A 28 12.48 18.64 8.69
CA SER A 28 12.02 19.98 8.31
C SER A 28 11.08 20.56 9.36
N GLU A 29 11.03 21.89 9.44
CA GLU A 29 10.05 22.61 10.27
C GLU A 29 8.65 22.64 9.62
N VAL A 30 8.38 21.72 8.68
CA VAL A 30 7.12 21.68 7.93
C VAL A 30 6.06 20.94 8.73
N THR A 31 5.05 21.69 9.18
CA THR A 31 3.85 21.13 9.79
C THR A 31 2.90 20.64 8.69
N ILE A 32 2.71 19.33 8.59
CA ILE A 32 1.76 18.72 7.65
C ILE A 32 0.38 18.66 8.31
N SER A 33 -0.65 19.14 7.61
CA SER A 33 -2.02 19.07 8.10
C SER A 33 -2.52 17.62 8.17
N VAL A 34 -3.43 17.32 9.12
CA VAL A 34 -3.99 15.98 9.30
C VAL A 34 -4.62 15.45 7.99
N SER A 35 -5.34 16.30 7.27
CA SER A 35 -5.96 15.94 5.98
C SER A 35 -4.92 15.56 4.92
N LEU A 36 -3.82 16.31 4.85
CA LEU A 36 -2.75 16.02 3.89
C LEU A 36 -2.01 14.73 4.27
N THR A 37 -1.75 14.50 5.56
CA THR A 37 -1.18 13.24 6.06
C THR A 37 -2.06 12.05 5.71
N LYS A 38 -3.39 12.15 5.87
CA LYS A 38 -4.33 11.08 5.52
C LYS A 38 -4.23 10.68 4.05
N VAL A 39 -4.19 11.66 3.14
CA VAL A 39 -4.01 11.41 1.70
C VAL A 39 -2.66 10.77 1.44
N LEU A 40 -1.58 11.34 1.99
CA LEU A 40 -0.23 10.87 1.73
C LEU A 40 0.01 9.45 2.22
N VAL A 41 -0.53 9.06 3.39
CA VAL A 41 -0.44 7.70 3.95
C VAL A 41 -1.32 6.72 3.18
N SER A 42 -2.42 7.15 2.56
CA SER A 42 -3.26 6.27 1.74
C SER A 42 -2.53 5.73 0.49
N ILE A 43 -1.59 6.48 -0.06
CA ILE A 43 -0.85 6.13 -1.29
C ILE A 43 -0.09 4.80 -1.14
N PRO A 44 0.79 4.59 -0.13
CA PRO A 44 1.50 3.33 0.04
C PRO A 44 0.54 2.16 0.33
N PHE A 45 -0.59 2.38 1.02
CA PHE A 45 -1.62 1.36 1.18
C PHE A 45 -2.18 0.91 -0.17
N LEU A 46 -2.57 1.87 -1.04
CA LEU A 46 -3.09 1.57 -2.37
C LEU A 46 -2.05 0.82 -3.23
N LEU A 47 -0.78 1.22 -3.18
CA LEU A 47 0.30 0.53 -3.90
C LEU A 47 0.44 -0.94 -3.47
N VAL A 48 0.39 -1.22 -2.17
CA VAL A 48 0.47 -2.60 -1.65
C VAL A 48 -0.77 -3.40 -2.05
N ILE A 49 -1.97 -2.83 -1.96
CA ILE A 49 -3.23 -3.46 -2.37
C ILE A 49 -3.18 -3.83 -3.86
N ILE A 50 -2.77 -2.90 -4.74
CA ILE A 50 -2.63 -3.15 -6.18
C ILE A 50 -1.62 -4.27 -6.43
N GLY A 51 -0.46 -4.25 -5.77
CA GLY A 51 0.55 -5.31 -5.90
C GLY A 51 0.02 -6.68 -5.49
N LYS A 52 -0.82 -6.74 -4.45
CA LYS A 52 -1.51 -7.97 -4.03
C LYS A 52 -2.61 -8.41 -5.00
N ILE A 53 -3.37 -7.49 -5.59
CA ILE A 53 -4.34 -7.81 -6.66
C ILE A 53 -3.61 -8.49 -7.84
N LEU A 54 -2.45 -7.96 -8.25
CA LEU A 54 -1.64 -8.58 -9.30
C LEU A 54 -1.19 -10.00 -8.92
N ALA A 55 -0.82 -10.22 -7.65
CA ALA A 55 -0.46 -11.56 -7.15
C ALA A 55 -1.64 -12.54 -7.20
N ILE A 56 -2.85 -12.08 -6.85
CA ILE A 56 -4.09 -12.88 -6.94
C ILE A 56 -4.36 -13.27 -8.39
N ILE A 57 -4.27 -12.33 -9.32
CA ILE A 57 -4.47 -12.59 -10.77
C ILE A 57 -3.45 -13.62 -11.27
N GLU A 58 -2.18 -13.50 -10.89
CA GLU A 58 -1.14 -14.44 -11.30
C GLU A 58 -1.36 -15.84 -10.72
N LYS A 59 -1.74 -15.93 -9.44
CA LYS A 59 -2.02 -17.22 -8.78
C LYS A 59 -3.28 -17.88 -9.34
N ARG A 60 -4.29 -17.11 -9.72
CA ARG A 60 -5.51 -17.61 -10.37
C ARG A 60 -5.18 -18.29 -11.69
N ASN A 61 -4.31 -17.67 -12.49
CA ASN A 61 -3.86 -18.26 -13.77
C ASN A 61 -3.00 -19.53 -13.59
N LYS A 62 -2.45 -19.77 -12.39
CA LYS A 62 -1.60 -20.93 -12.07
C LYS A 62 -2.31 -21.96 -11.17
N ASN A 63 -3.62 -21.85 -10.95
CA ASN A 63 -4.40 -22.70 -10.02
C ASN A 63 -3.78 -22.85 -8.62
N LYS A 64 -3.15 -21.79 -8.10
CA LYS A 64 -2.57 -21.77 -6.75
C LYS A 64 -3.57 -21.21 -5.74
N SER A 65 -3.39 -21.57 -4.47
CA SER A 65 -4.21 -21.04 -3.36
C SER A 65 -4.19 -19.51 -3.31
N LEU A 66 -5.39 -18.92 -3.30
CA LEU A 66 -5.64 -17.47 -3.27
C LEU A 66 -5.99 -16.95 -1.87
N ALA A 67 -6.41 -17.84 -0.97
CA ALA A 67 -7.05 -17.48 0.29
C ALA A 67 -6.20 -16.49 1.12
N GLY A 68 -4.90 -16.73 1.23
CA GLY A 68 -3.99 -15.86 1.98
C GLY A 68 -3.86 -14.46 1.37
N ASP A 69 -3.73 -14.34 0.05
CA ASP A 69 -3.58 -13.01 -0.58
C ASP A 69 -4.89 -12.22 -0.59
N VAL A 70 -6.02 -12.89 -0.75
CA VAL A 70 -7.35 -12.28 -0.64
C VAL A 70 -7.56 -11.77 0.79
N GLY A 71 -7.25 -12.58 1.80
CA GLY A 71 -7.35 -12.19 3.21
C GLY A 71 -6.50 -10.96 3.53
N ILE A 72 -5.25 -10.92 3.05
CA ILE A 72 -4.37 -9.75 3.21
C ILE A 72 -4.98 -8.51 2.55
N ASN A 73 -5.51 -8.63 1.33
CA ASN A 73 -6.11 -7.49 0.64
C ASN A 73 -7.35 -6.95 1.35
N ILE A 74 -8.20 -7.83 1.86
CA ILE A 74 -9.36 -7.44 2.66
C ILE A 74 -8.89 -6.70 3.92
N GLY A 75 -7.93 -7.28 4.65
CA GLY A 75 -7.38 -6.66 5.87
C GLY A 75 -6.77 -5.28 5.61
N LEU A 76 -5.97 -5.13 4.56
CA LEU A 76 -5.39 -3.84 4.15
C LEU A 76 -6.45 -2.81 3.75
N THR A 77 -7.50 -3.26 3.06
CA THR A 77 -8.61 -2.38 2.65
C THR A 77 -9.39 -1.88 3.87
N ILE A 78 -9.68 -2.77 4.82
CA ILE A 78 -10.34 -2.39 6.09
C ILE A 78 -9.46 -1.43 6.87
N ALA A 79 -8.16 -1.72 7.02
CA ALA A 79 -7.23 -0.86 7.73
C ALA A 79 -7.16 0.55 7.10
N LEU A 80 -7.13 0.63 5.75
CA LEU A 80 -7.17 1.91 5.05
C LEU A 80 -8.48 2.66 5.31
N LEU A 81 -9.63 1.99 5.25
CA LEU A 81 -10.93 2.61 5.53
C LEU A 81 -11.00 3.13 6.96
N MET A 82 -10.56 2.35 7.94
CA MET A 82 -10.53 2.77 9.34
C MET A 82 -9.63 3.99 9.54
N TYR A 83 -8.46 4.02 8.89
CA TYR A 83 -7.54 5.16 8.96
C TYR A 83 -8.11 6.43 8.32
N LEU A 84 -8.84 6.31 7.19
CA LEU A 84 -9.46 7.46 6.55
C LEU A 84 -10.63 8.01 7.36
N LEU A 85 -11.40 7.13 8.01
CA LEU A 85 -12.58 7.48 8.80
C LEU A 85 -12.27 7.87 10.25
N SER A 86 -11.08 7.57 10.78
CA SER A 86 -10.69 8.00 12.12
C SER A 86 -10.64 9.53 12.19
N VAL A 87 -11.38 10.14 13.11
CA VAL A 87 -11.46 11.60 13.31
C VAL A 87 -10.11 12.15 13.75
#